data_AF-A0AAU0Y3Z4-F1
#
_entry.id   AF-A0AAU0Y3Z4-F1
#
_cell.length_a   1.000
_cell.length_b   1.000
_cell.length_c   1.000
_cell.angle_alpha   90.00
_cell.angle_beta   90.00
_cell.angle_gamma   90.00
#
_symmetry.space_group_name_H-M   'P 1'
#
loop_
_entity.id
_entity.type
_entity.pdbx_description
1 polymer ?
#
loop_
_entity_poly.entity_id
_entity_poly.type
_entity_poly.pdbx_seq_one_letter_code
_entity_poly.pdbx_strand_id
1 'polypeptide(L)' 'MTNDAEEVFHPTPVVVLGVVPADPPYRMVEINGEMAGAAYDMLDVIRLAHRAGVTDVDLDDPAVVRWVGGAKYKWVP' A
#
# COMPACT_ATOMS: atom_id res chain seq x y z
N MET A 1 -17.26 -30.54 -17.74
CA MET A 1 -15.96 -29.95 -17.33
C MET A 1 -16.28 -28.70 -16.54
N THR A 2 -16.03 -28.71 -15.24
CA THR A 2 -16.18 -27.53 -14.39
C THR A 2 -15.04 -26.57 -14.75
N ASN A 3 -15.39 -25.33 -15.11
CA ASN A 3 -14.41 -24.27 -15.26
C ASN A 3 -13.98 -23.91 -13.84
N ASP A 4 -12.84 -24.45 -13.41
CA ASP A 4 -12.14 -23.98 -12.22
C ASP A 4 -11.84 -22.51 -12.48
N ALA A 5 -12.67 -21.62 -11.92
CA ALA A 5 -12.35 -20.21 -11.84
C ALA A 5 -11.09 -20.14 -10.97
N GLU A 6 -9.92 -20.12 -11.60
CA GLU A 6 -8.69 -19.74 -10.95
C GLU A 6 -9.00 -18.45 -10.22
N GLU A 7 -8.95 -18.51 -8.88
CA GLU A 7 -8.97 -17.33 -8.04
C GLU A 7 -7.70 -16.56 -8.43
N VAL A 8 -7.84 -15.65 -9.38
CA VAL A 8 -6.74 -14.83 -9.87
C VAL A 8 -6.29 -14.01 -8.68
N PHE A 9 -5.18 -14.40 -8.06
CA PHE A 9 -4.51 -13.58 -7.06
C PHE A 9 -4.07 -12.29 -7.78
N HIS A 10 -4.90 -11.27 -7.68
CA HIS A 10 -4.50 -9.91 -8.02
C HIS A 10 -3.62 -9.44 -6.86
N PRO A 11 -2.29 -9.28 -7.05
CA PRO A 11 -1.48 -8.68 -6.01
C PRO A 11 -2.06 -7.30 -5.68
N THR A 12 -2.23 -7.00 -4.38
CA THR A 12 -2.69 -5.68 -3.95
C THR A 12 -1.76 -4.62 -4.55
N PRO A 13 -2.29 -3.65 -5.33
CA PRO A 13 -1.47 -2.70 -6.06
C PRO A 13 -0.57 -1.86 -5.16
N VAL A 14 -0.98 -1.56 -3.93
CA VAL A 14 -0.20 -0.75 -2.98
C VAL A 14 -0.06 -1.49 -1.66
N VAL A 15 1.17 -1.67 -1.19
CA VAL A 15 1.46 -2.24 0.14
C VAL A 15 2.21 -1.21 0.95
N VAL A 16 1.63 -0.80 2.08
CA VAL A 16 2.27 0.11 3.02
C VAL A 16 2.82 -0.71 4.19
N LEU A 17 4.14 -0.75 4.30
CA LEU A 17 4.85 -1.54 5.31
C LEU A 17 4.68 -0.94 6.73
N GLY A 18 5.24 -1.65 7.71
CA GLY A 18 5.23 -1.22 9.11
C GLY A 18 5.95 0.12 9.33
N VAL A 19 5.63 0.77 10.46
CA VAL A 19 6.25 2.04 10.85
C VAL A 19 7.74 1.83 11.10
N VAL A 20 8.57 2.66 10.46
CA VAL A 20 9.99 2.80 10.74
C VAL A 20 10.16 3.86 11.84
N PRO A 21 10.79 3.53 12.99
CA PRO A 21 11.02 4.45 14.09
C PRO A 21 12.19 5.40 13.79
N ALA A 22 11.98 6.35 12.87
CA ALA A 22 12.91 7.43 12.54
C ALA A 22 12.38 8.79 13.05
N ASP A 23 13.11 9.88 12.75
CA ASP A 23 12.70 11.25 13.08
C ASP A 23 12.63 12.11 11.80
N PRO A 24 11.44 12.35 11.22
CA PRO A 24 10.12 11.85 11.65
C PRO A 24 9.89 10.36 11.28
N PRO A 25 8.99 9.64 11.98
CA PRO A 25 8.59 8.29 11.61
C PRO A 25 7.97 8.23 10.21
N TYR A 26 8.15 7.11 9.52
CA TYR A 26 7.64 6.92 8.17
C TYR A 26 7.26 5.45 7.92
N ARG A 27 6.61 5.19 6.78
CA ARG A 27 6.35 3.84 6.28
C ARG A 27 6.90 3.74 4.87
N MET A 28 7.47 2.59 4.51
CA MET A 28 7.83 2.31 3.12
C MET A 28 6.61 1.85 2.34
N VAL A 29 6.54 2.23 1.06
CA VAL A 29 5.44 1.87 0.15
C VAL A 29 6.00 1.05 -1.01
N GLU A 30 5.39 -0.12 -1.23
CA GLU A 30 5.55 -0.93 -2.43
C GLU A 30 4.34 -0.69 -3.35
N ILE A 31 4.58 -0.63 -4.66
CA ILE A 31 3.53 -0.55 -5.67
C ILE A 31 3.79 -1.61 -6.72
N ASN A 32 2.79 -2.46 -6.98
CA ASN A 32 2.88 -3.61 -7.90
C ASN A 32 4.09 -4.52 -7.61
N GLY A 33 4.47 -4.64 -6.32
CA GLY A 33 5.61 -5.44 -5.87
C GLY A 33 6.98 -4.75 -5.97
N GLU A 34 7.05 -3.50 -6.42
CA GLU A 34 8.28 -2.72 -6.48
C GLU A 34 8.33 -1.62 -5.42
N MET A 35 9.51 -1.33 -4.88
CA MET A 35 9.69 -0.28 -3.89
C MET A 35 9.47 1.11 -4.51
N ALA A 36 8.46 1.84 -4.05
CA ALA A 36 8.12 3.17 -4.57
C ALA A 36 8.75 4.31 -3.76
N GLY A 37 8.88 4.15 -2.43
CA GLY A 37 9.53 5.15 -1.58
C GLY A 37 9.00 5.19 -0.15
N ALA A 38 9.43 6.22 0.60
CA ALA A 38 8.94 6.51 1.94
C ALA A 38 7.72 7.42 1.90
N ALA A 39 6.73 7.14 2.74
CA ALA A 39 5.58 7.97 3.04
C ALA A 39 5.61 8.40 4.50
N TYR A 40 5.35 9.68 4.77
CA TYR A 40 5.28 10.23 6.13
C TYR A 40 3.84 10.42 6.61
N ASP A 41 2.90 10.38 5.69
CA ASP A 41 1.47 10.43 5.94
C ASP A 41 0.68 9.68 4.84
N MET A 42 -0.65 9.68 4.95
CA MET A 42 -1.53 9.05 3.97
C MET A 42 -1.48 9.73 2.59
N LEU A 43 -1.20 11.04 2.53
CA LEU A 43 -1.16 11.78 1.28
C LEU A 43 0.07 11.41 0.46
N ASP A 44 1.19 11.13 1.10
CA ASP A 44 2.38 10.60 0.43
C ASP A 44 2.12 9.24 -0.21
N VAL A 45 1.33 8.36 0.44
CA VAL A 45 0.91 7.08 -0.16
C VAL A 45 0.15 7.31 -1.48
N ILE A 46 -0.81 8.23 -1.48
CA ILE A 46 -1.58 8.59 -2.68
C ILE A 46 -0.66 9.17 -3.77
N ARG A 47 0.27 10.06 -3.41
CA ARG A 47 1.22 10.66 -4.37
C ARG A 47 2.14 9.62 -5.00
N LEU A 48 2.64 8.67 -4.22
CA LEU A 48 3.46 7.56 -4.71
C LEU A 48 2.66 6.67 -5.66
N ALA A 49 1.44 6.30 -5.27
CA ALA A 49 0.50 5.52 -6.10
C ALA A 49 0.23 6.20 -7.45
N HIS A 50 -0.10 7.49 -7.43
CA HIS A 50 -0.36 8.27 -8.64
C HIS A 50 0.86 8.36 -9.56
N ARG A 51 2.07 8.55 -9.01
CA ARG A 51 3.33 8.55 -9.80
C ARG A 51 3.61 7.21 -10.47
N ALA A 52 3.13 6.12 -9.89
CA ALA A 52 3.24 4.77 -10.45
C ALA A 52 2.04 4.38 -11.35
N GLY A 53 1.09 5.29 -11.60
CA GLY A 53 -0.06 5.06 -12.48
C GLY A 53 -1.28 4.43 -11.81
N VAL A 54 -1.28 4.24 -10.50
CA VAL A 54 -2.44 3.78 -9.74
C VAL A 54 -3.24 5.01 -9.31
N THR A 55 -4.31 5.35 -10.02
CA THR A 55 -5.02 6.63 -9.83
C THR A 55 -6.28 6.55 -8.96
N ASP A 56 -6.96 5.40 -8.93
CA ASP A 56 -8.18 5.17 -8.16
C ASP A 56 -7.84 4.54 -6.79
N VAL A 57 -7.20 5.34 -5.94
CA VAL A 57 -6.66 4.86 -4.66
C VAL A 57 -7.68 5.05 -3.55
N ASP A 58 -8.39 3.98 -3.20
CA ASP A 58 -9.14 3.90 -1.94
C ASP A 58 -8.24 3.33 -0.84
N LEU A 59 -7.92 4.15 0.17
CA LEU A 59 -7.05 3.75 1.29
C LEU A 59 -7.72 2.77 2.26
N ASP A 60 -9.05 2.61 2.16
CA ASP A 60 -9.85 1.70 2.98
C ASP A 60 -10.15 0.37 2.27
N ASP A 61 -9.95 0.28 0.95
CA ASP A 61 -10.12 -0.96 0.21
C ASP A 61 -8.87 -1.86 0.33
N PRO A 62 -8.94 -3.02 1.03
CA PRO A 62 -7.80 -3.93 1.16
C PRO A 62 -7.38 -4.59 -0.16
N ALA A 63 -8.22 -4.56 -1.20
CA ALA A 63 -7.85 -4.99 -2.54
C ALA A 63 -6.96 -3.95 -3.27
N VAL A 64 -7.00 -2.68 -2.84
CA VAL A 64 -6.21 -1.58 -3.41
C VAL A 64 -4.99 -1.26 -2.54
N VAL A 65 -5.18 -1.11 -1.22
CA VAL A 65 -4.13 -0.74 -0.26
C VAL A 65 -4.09 -1.70 0.92
N ARG A 66 -2.96 -2.39 1.07
CA ARG A 66 -2.71 -3.26 2.22
C ARG A 66 -1.80 -2.56 3.23
N TRP A 67 -2.29 -2.41 4.45
CA TRP A 67 -1.54 -1.84 5.58
C TRP A 67 -0.92 -2.93 6.45
N VAL A 68 0.41 -2.92 6.59
CA VAL A 68 1.16 -3.86 7.42
C VAL A 68 1.63 -3.16 8.70
N GLY A 69 1.68 -3.87 9.83
CA GLY A 69 2.17 -3.31 11.11
C GLY A 69 1.25 -2.28 11.75
N GLY A 70 -0.03 -2.26 11.37
CA GLY A 70 -1.07 -1.35 11.86
C GLY A 70 -1.82 -0.67 10.72
N ALA A 71 -3.06 -0.22 10.97
CA ALA A 71 -3.92 0.41 9.97
C ALA A 71 -3.47 1.83 9.57
N LYS A 72 -4.19 2.44 8.63
CA LYS A 72 -3.88 3.73 7.97
C LYS A 72 -3.64 4.94 8.88
N TYR A 73 -4.08 4.88 10.14
CA TYR A 73 -3.88 5.95 11.13
C TYR A 73 -2.68 5.73 12.06
N LYS A 74 -2.00 4.57 11.99
CA LYS A 74 -0.83 4.29 12.83
C LYS A 74 0.44 4.72 12.13
N TRP A 75 1.01 5.87 12.49
CA TRP A 75 2.26 6.39 11.93
C TRP A 75 3.41 6.49 12.95
N VAL A 76 3.12 6.19 14.21
CA VAL A 76 4.09 6.07 15.29
C VAL A 76 4.14 4.61 15.77
N PRO A 77 5.29 4.13 16.30
CA PRO A 77 5.45 2.75 16.77
C PRO A 77 4.40 2.29 17.79
#